data_AF-A0A1M3BKH8-F1
#
_entry.id   AF-A0A1M3BKH8-F1
#
_cell.length_a   1.000
_cell.length_b   1.000
_cell.length_c   1.000
_cell.angle_alpha   90.00
_cell.angle_beta   90.00
_cell.angle_gamma   90.00
#
_symmetry.space_group_name_H-M   'P 1'
#
loop_
_entity.id
_entity.type
_entity.pdbx_description
1 polymer ?
#
loop_
_entity_poly.entity_id
_entity_poly.type
_entity_poly.pdbx_seq_one_letter_code
_entity_poly.pdbx_strand_id
1 'polypeptide(L)'
;MIIDAPVAKQQAEELGGIEIVEKVPTDETYGIAVAQESTELLEQINEGLKKTIEDGSYAKVYEKWFKEEPPIEGLEKAIEEAEAK
;
A
#
# COMPACT_ATOMS: atom_id res chain seq x y z
N MET A 1 -5.99 -16.17 -14.17
CA MET A 1 -4.75 -15.44 -13.88
C MET A 1 -4.86 -14.96 -12.45
N ILE A 2 -3.84 -15.18 -11.61
CA ILE A 2 -3.83 -14.67 -10.24
C ILE A 2 -2.93 -13.45 -10.26
N ILE A 3 -3.47 -12.29 -9.89
CA ILE A 3 -2.80 -10.98 -9.92
C ILE A 3 -3.26 -10.15 -8.73
N ASP A 4 -2.47 -9.15 -8.35
CA ASP A 4 -2.80 -8.21 -7.28
C ASP A 4 -4.13 -7.48 -7.55
N ALA A 5 -4.95 -7.37 -6.51
CA ALA A 5 -6.28 -6.75 -6.58
C ALA A 5 -6.31 -5.33 -7.20
N PRO A 6 -5.41 -4.38 -6.85
CA PRO A 6 -5.43 -3.04 -7.46
C PRO A 6 -5.13 -3.08 -8.97
N VAL A 7 -4.19 -3.92 -9.41
CA VAL A 7 -3.84 -4.07 -10.83
C VAL A 7 -4.97 -4.76 -11.60
N ALA A 8 -5.60 -5.77 -10.97
CA ALA A 8 -6.76 -6.47 -11.53
C ALA A 8 -7.92 -5.53 -11.81
N LYS A 9 -8.22 -4.64 -10.85
CA LYS A 9 -9.30 -3.66 -10.97
C LYS A 9 -9.04 -2.69 -12.12
N GLN A 10 -7.84 -2.12 -12.19
CA GLN A 10 -7.47 -1.23 -13.29
C GLN A 10 -7.56 -1.92 -14.65
N GLN A 11 -7.03 -3.14 -14.79
CA GLN A 11 -7.10 -3.88 -16.06
C GLN A 11 -8.52 -4.26 -16.46
N ALA A 12 -9.36 -4.65 -15.49
CA ALA A 12 -10.77 -4.96 -15.76
C ALA A 12 -11.53 -3.71 -16.25
N GLU A 13 -11.23 -2.54 -15.69
CA GLU A 13 -11.80 -1.25 -16.11
C GLU A 13 -11.25 -0.78 -17.48
N GLU A 14 -9.96 -0.94 -17.74
CA GLU A 14 -9.30 -0.45 -18.97
C GLU A 14 -9.54 -1.33 -20.21
N LEU A 15 -9.50 -2.65 -20.06
CA LEU A 15 -9.55 -3.56 -21.22
C LEU A 15 -10.98 -3.87 -21.67
N GLY A 16 -11.95 -3.84 -20.76
CA GLY A 16 -13.35 -4.20 -21.03
C GLY A 16 -13.52 -5.68 -21.44
N GLY A 17 -14.25 -6.45 -20.64
CA GLY A 17 -14.56 -7.86 -20.94
C GLY A 17 -13.81 -8.90 -20.08
N ILE A 18 -13.22 -8.46 -18.97
CA ILE A 18 -12.62 -9.34 -17.94
C ILE A 18 -13.31 -9.02 -16.61
N GLU A 19 -13.72 -10.06 -15.88
CA GLU A 19 -14.38 -9.94 -14.58
C GLU A 19 -13.52 -10.59 -13.49
N ILE A 20 -13.46 -9.94 -12.31
CA ILE A 20 -12.79 -10.49 -11.13
C ILE A 20 -13.74 -11.52 -10.49
N VAL A 21 -13.50 -12.79 -10.76
CA VAL A 21 -14.35 -13.90 -10.28
C VAL A 21 -14.17 -14.22 -8.79
N GLU A 22 -13.00 -13.91 -8.22
CA GLU A 22 -12.69 -14.20 -6.82
C GLU A 22 -11.61 -13.25 -6.30
N LYS A 23 -11.80 -12.72 -5.10
CA LYS A 23 -10.78 -11.98 -4.35
C LYS A 23 -10.22 -12.92 -3.29
N VAL A 24 -8.94 -13.24 -3.39
CA VAL A 24 -8.23 -13.97 -2.33
C VAL A 24 -7.76 -12.92 -1.32
N PRO A 25 -8.31 -12.90 -0.09
CA PRO A 25 -7.77 -12.04 0.95
C PRO A 25 -6.42 -12.62 1.36
N THR A 26 -5.36 -11.96 0.93
CA THR A 26 -4.03 -12.18 1.46
C THR A 26 -3.82 -11.13 2.54
N ASP A 27 -3.47 -11.52 3.77
CA ASP A 27 -3.03 -10.60 4.84
C ASP A 27 -1.65 -10.00 4.49
N GLU A 28 -1.48 -9.57 3.24
CA GLU A 28 -0.24 -9.05 2.69
C GLU A 28 -0.23 -7.53 2.82
N THR A 29 0.79 -7.03 3.49
CA THR A 29 1.09 -5.61 3.58
C THR A 29 2.16 -5.23 2.55
N TYR A 30 1.90 -4.16 1.79
CA TYR A 30 2.90 -3.60 0.89
C TYR A 30 3.94 -2.81 1.69
N GLY A 31 5.22 -2.98 1.34
CA GLY A 31 6.34 -2.30 2.01
C GLY A 31 7.47 -1.93 1.06
N ILE A 32 8.33 -1.01 1.50
CA ILE A 32 9.53 -0.60 0.76
C ILE A 32 10.72 -1.40 1.32
N ALA A 33 11.28 -2.29 0.50
CA ALA A 33 12.44 -3.08 0.90
C ALA A 33 13.74 -2.26 0.82
N VAL A 34 14.54 -2.30 1.89
CA VAL A 34 15.89 -1.73 1.95
C VAL A 34 16.91 -2.81 2.34
N ALA A 35 18.20 -2.56 2.11
CA ALA A 35 19.25 -3.48 2.52
C ALA A 35 19.28 -3.61 4.06
N GLN A 36 19.51 -4.82 4.57
CA GLN A 36 19.45 -5.12 6.01
C GLN A 36 20.39 -4.24 6.86
N GLU A 37 21.53 -3.83 6.30
CA GLU A 37 22.50 -2.98 7.00
C GLU A 37 22.19 -1.49 6.89
N SER A 38 21.20 -1.09 6.10
CA SER A 38 20.81 0.30 5.87
C SER A 38 19.75 0.77 6.86
N THR A 39 20.06 0.69 8.16
CA THR A 39 19.14 1.06 9.25
C THR A 39 18.79 2.56 9.24
N GLU A 40 19.73 3.44 8.92
CA GLU A 40 19.48 4.89 8.83
C GLU A 40 18.51 5.22 7.69
N LEU A 41 18.63 4.53 6.54
CA LEU A 41 17.71 4.70 5.42
C LEU A 41 16.30 4.17 5.76
N LEU A 42 16.25 3.03 6.45
CA LEU A 42 14.99 2.46 6.94
C LEU A 42 14.25 3.46 7.85
N GLU A 43 14.96 4.05 8.79
CA GLU A 43 14.40 5.04 9.73
C GLU A 43 13.90 6.29 9.00
N GLN A 44 14.70 6.84 8.08
CA GLN A 44 14.29 8.02 7.29
C GLN A 44 13.05 7.76 6.43
N ILE A 45 12.94 6.57 5.82
CA ILE A 45 11.77 6.20 5.03
C ILE A 45 10.54 6.07 5.92
N ASN A 46 10.66 5.39 7.06
CA ASN A 46 9.54 5.21 7.99
C ASN A 46 9.07 6.54 8.57
N GLU A 47 9.99 7.42 9.00
CA GLU A 47 9.64 8.76 9.46
C GLU A 47 8.98 9.61 8.37
N GLY A 48 9.51 9.55 7.14
CA GLY A 48 8.96 10.25 5.99
C GLY A 48 7.53 9.80 5.70
N LEU A 49 7.29 8.49 5.66
CA LEU A 49 5.97 7.92 5.46
C LEU A 49 5.00 8.34 6.56
N LYS A 50 5.41 8.25 7.83
CA LYS A 50 4.60 8.68 8.98
C LYS A 50 4.15 10.14 8.85
N LYS A 51 5.07 11.05 8.52
CA LYS A 51 4.75 12.47 8.28
C LYS A 51 3.74 12.65 7.15
N THR A 52 3.89 11.92 6.03
CA THR A 52 2.93 12.04 4.91
C THR A 52 1.54 11.48 5.22
N ILE A 53 1.45 10.56 6.18
CA ILE A 53 0.18 10.01 6.65
C ILE A 53 -0.47 11.00 7.62
N GLU A 54 0.28 11.52 8.58
CA GLU A 54 -0.17 12.53 9.55
C GLU A 54 -0.61 13.84 8.88
N ASP A 55 0.08 14.28 7.83
CA ASP A 55 -0.25 15.51 7.10
C ASP A 55 -1.34 15.33 6.03
N GLY A 56 -1.81 14.09 5.81
CA GLY A 56 -2.86 13.74 4.86
C GLY A 56 -2.43 13.78 3.38
N SER A 57 -1.15 14.01 3.07
CA SER A 57 -0.62 13.97 1.71
C SER A 57 -0.68 12.55 1.12
N TYR A 58 -0.51 11.53 1.96
CA TYR A 58 -0.66 10.13 1.56
C TYR A 58 -2.06 9.84 1.02
N ALA A 59 -3.10 10.30 1.73
CA ALA A 59 -4.49 10.13 1.29
C ALA A 59 -4.75 10.77 -0.08
N LYS A 60 -4.18 11.96 -0.35
CA LYS A 60 -4.29 12.62 -1.65
C LYS A 60 -3.63 11.84 -2.78
N VAL A 61 -2.46 11.26 -2.54
CA VAL A 61 -1.76 10.42 -3.52
C VAL A 61 -2.54 9.14 -3.76
N TYR A 62 -3.03 8.51 -2.69
CA TYR A 62 -3.79 7.27 -2.77
C TYR A 62 -5.09 7.47 -3.56
N GLU A 63 -5.87 8.50 -3.25
CA GLU A 63 -7.10 8.84 -3.98
C GLU A 63 -6.82 9.17 -5.46
N LYS A 64 -5.71 9.87 -5.75
CA LYS A 64 -5.35 10.21 -7.13
C LYS A 64 -5.15 8.98 -8.00
N TRP A 65 -4.47 7.96 -7.49
CA TRP A 65 -4.08 6.76 -8.25
C TRP A 65 -5.09 5.62 -8.15
N PHE A 66 -5.69 5.39 -6.98
CA PHE A 66 -6.58 4.26 -6.72
C PHE A 66 -8.07 4.63 -6.70
N LYS A 67 -8.41 5.93 -6.73
CA LYS A 67 -9.79 6.44 -6.70
C LYS A 67 -10.61 5.97 -5.49
N GLU A 68 -9.94 5.53 -4.43
CA GLU A 68 -10.52 5.03 -3.19
C GLU A 68 -9.81 5.67 -2.00
N GLU A 69 -10.41 5.61 -0.81
CA GLU A 69 -9.74 6.05 0.42
C GLU A 69 -8.70 5.01 0.85
N PRO A 70 -7.54 5.44 1.37
CA PRO A 70 -6.55 4.50 1.89
C PRO A 70 -7.13 3.73 3.09
N PRO A 71 -6.82 2.43 3.24
CA PRO A 71 -7.17 1.68 4.43
C PRO A 71 -6.29 2.14 5.61
N ILE A 72 -6.68 3.24 6.27
CA ILE A 72 -5.89 3.87 7.34
C ILE A 72 -5.64 2.90 8.51
N GLU A 73 -6.64 2.11 8.88
CA GLU A 73 -6.50 1.11 9.96
C GLU A 73 -5.45 0.03 9.62
N GLY A 74 -5.41 -0.43 8.38
CA GLY A 74 -4.39 -1.39 7.92
C GLY A 74 -3.00 -0.76 7.82
N LEU A 75 -2.95 0.54 7.50
CA LEU A 75 -1.72 1.31 7.41
C LEU A 75 -1.10 1.58 8.78
N GLU A 76 -1.90 1.95 9.78
CA GLU A 76 -1.46 2.15 11.16
C GLU A 76 -0.89 0.85 11.75
N LYS A 77 -1.58 -0.28 11.53
CA LYS A 77 -1.10 -1.60 11.95
C LYS A 77 0.24 -1.97 11.28
N ALA A 78 0.40 -1.68 9.99
CA ALA A 78 1.65 -1.93 9.28
C ALA A 78 2.82 -1.10 9.81
N ILE A 79 2.56 0.15 10.24
CA ILE A 79 3.57 1.02 10.87
C ILE A 79 4.00 0.44 12.22
N GLU A 80 3.06 0.03 13.07
CA GLU A 80 3.38 -0.60 14.37
C GLU A 80 4.20 -1.90 14.19
N GLU A 81 3.84 -2.74 13.22
CA GLU A 81 4.58 -3.97 12.91
C GLU A 81 5.99 -3.69 12.36
N ALA A 82 6.17 -2.56 11.65
CA ALA A 82 7.46 -2.13 11.13
C ALA A 82 8.36 -1.51 12.21
N GLU A 83 7.79 -0.80 13.20
CA GLU A 83 8.52 -0.25 14.35
C GLU A 83 8.91 -1.34 15.37
N ALA A 84 8.21 -2.48 15.39
CA ALA A 84 8.48 -3.61 16.29
C ALA A 84 9.61 -4.56 15.83
N LYS A 85 10.17 -4.37 14.63
CA LYS A 85 11.22 -5.20 14.01
C LYS A 85 12.56 -4.49 13.94
#